data_AF-A0A0D2IB35-F1
#
_entry.id   AF-A0A0D2IB35-F1
#
_cell.length_a   1.000
_cell.length_b   1.000
_cell.length_c   1.000
_cell.angle_alpha   90.00
_cell.angle_beta   90.00
_cell.angle_gamma   90.00
#
_symmetry.space_group_name_H-M   'P 1'
#
loop_
_entity.id
_entity.type
_entity.pdbx_description
1 polymer ?
#
loop_
_entity_poly.entity_id
_entity_poly.type
_entity_poly.pdbx_seq_one_letter_code
_entity_poly.pdbx_strand_id
1 'polypeptide(L)'
;MDRFRPGWVYDTTDQEPLQSDTIDGLAELMGLDPKELRKTVDEFNAAIDDKEFDLMKLDGKRTHGLSPDKTNWANPIAKPPFYGYPMKAQLTFTYGGLKCDLDSRVLSTTGVPIPGLYAAGELTGLFYNECKSTSRIGSVAPVF
;
A
#
# COMPACT_ATOMS: atom_id res chain seq x y z
N MET A 1 19.03 1.34 -23.08
CA MET A 1 17.86 1.83 -23.83
C MET A 1 17.33 3.01 -23.06
N ASP A 2 17.66 4.23 -23.50
CA ASP A 2 17.25 5.45 -22.78
C ASP A 2 15.75 5.62 -22.88
N ARG A 3 15.05 5.36 -21.78
CA ARG A 3 13.62 5.62 -21.66
C ARG A 3 13.42 7.13 -21.56
N PHE A 4 12.47 7.67 -22.31
CA PHE A 4 12.01 9.05 -22.17
C PHE A 4 11.52 9.28 -20.73
N ARG A 5 12.15 10.21 -19.99
CA ARG A 5 11.85 10.55 -18.58
C ARG A 5 11.35 11.98 -18.43
N PRO A 6 10.05 12.26 -18.67
CA PRO A 6 9.51 13.59 -18.43
C PRO A 6 9.19 13.78 -16.93
N GLY A 7 9.87 14.71 -16.26
CA GLY A 7 9.41 15.36 -15.03
C GLY A 7 9.37 14.54 -13.74
N TRP A 8 9.12 15.29 -12.64
CA TRP A 8 9.07 14.95 -11.20
C TRP A 8 8.62 13.52 -10.79
N VAL A 9 7.87 12.81 -11.63
CA VAL A 9 7.44 11.43 -11.36
C VAL A 9 8.64 10.51 -11.14
N TYR A 10 9.65 10.56 -12.01
CA TYR A 10 10.84 9.71 -11.91
C TYR A 10 11.74 10.04 -10.71
N ASP A 11 11.71 11.30 -10.26
CA ASP A 11 12.43 11.74 -9.06
C ASP A 11 11.83 11.14 -7.77
N THR A 12 10.63 10.54 -7.85
CA THR A 12 9.94 10.00 -6.67
C THR A 12 9.60 8.51 -6.77
N THR A 13 9.42 7.94 -7.95
CA THR A 13 9.01 6.53 -8.12
C THR A 13 10.14 5.59 -8.52
N ASP A 14 11.14 6.08 -9.25
CA ASP A 14 12.20 5.27 -9.86
C ASP A 14 13.54 5.48 -9.12
N GLN A 15 13.47 5.57 -7.79
CA GLN A 15 14.64 5.67 -6.92
C GLN A 15 15.18 4.29 -6.60
N GLU A 16 16.51 4.14 -6.65
CA GLU A 16 17.17 2.94 -6.15
C GLU A 16 16.89 2.76 -4.65
N PRO A 17 16.76 1.53 -4.14
CA PRO A 17 16.59 1.31 -2.70
C PRO A 17 17.81 1.82 -1.94
N LEU A 18 17.56 2.34 -0.74
CA LEU A 18 18.63 2.50 0.23
C LEU A 18 19.10 1.11 0.66
N GLN A 19 20.40 0.88 0.63
CA GLN A 19 20.99 -0.43 0.89
C GLN A 19 22.09 -0.31 1.95
N SER A 20 22.10 -1.25 2.89
CA SER A 20 23.14 -1.37 3.91
C SER A 20 23.32 -2.83 4.34
N ASP A 21 24.53 -3.22 4.73
CA ASP A 21 24.81 -4.55 5.27
C ASP A 21 24.34 -4.72 6.72
N THR A 22 23.89 -3.64 7.37
CA THR A 22 23.36 -3.66 8.73
C THR A 22 22.04 -2.88 8.83
N ILE A 23 21.17 -3.30 9.76
CA ILE A 23 19.92 -2.57 10.07
C ILE A 23 20.22 -1.16 10.58
N ASP A 24 21.27 -0.99 11.39
CA ASP A 24 21.65 0.33 11.92
C ASP A 24 22.08 1.28 10.79
N GLY A 25 22.95 0.81 9.89
CA GLY A 25 23.36 1.61 8.73
C GLY A 25 22.20 1.91 7.79
N LEU A 26 21.21 1.01 7.68
CA LEU A 26 20.00 1.30 6.92
C LEU A 26 19.17 2.40 7.58
N ALA A 27 19.04 2.37 8.91
CA ALA A 27 18.32 3.40 9.65
C ALA A 27 18.94 4.79 9.44
N GLU A 28 20.28 4.88 9.51
CA GLU A 28 21.01 6.13 9.28
C GLU A 28 20.75 6.68 7.88
N LEU A 29 20.81 5.83 6.85
CA LEU A 29 20.49 6.21 5.46
C LEU A 29 19.05 6.70 5.30
N MET A 30 18.12 6.13 6.08
CA MET A 30 16.70 6.53 6.07
C MET A 30 16.39 7.73 6.97
N GLY A 31 17.36 8.23 7.75
CA GLY A 31 17.15 9.29 8.74
C GLY A 31 16.29 8.86 9.94
N LEU A 32 16.32 7.57 10.29
CA LEU A 32 15.63 6.97 11.44
C LEU A 32 16.60 6.76 12.61
N ASP A 33 16.07 6.57 13.83
CA ASP A 33 16.88 6.14 14.97
C ASP A 33 17.32 4.66 14.77
N PRO A 34 18.63 4.37 14.71
CA PRO A 34 19.13 3.01 14.54
C PRO A 34 18.64 2.02 15.60
N LYS A 35 18.54 2.45 16.86
CA LYS A 35 18.13 1.58 17.96
C LYS A 35 16.66 1.21 17.87
N GLU A 36 15.80 2.17 17.51
CA GLU A 36 14.37 1.92 17.38
C GLU A 36 14.06 1.05 16.15
N LEU A 37 14.76 1.26 15.02
CA LEU A 37 14.59 0.40 13.85
C LEU A 37 15.05 -1.04 14.15
N ARG A 38 16.22 -1.20 14.77
CA ARG A 38 16.73 -2.51 15.18
C ARG A 38 15.76 -3.23 16.11
N LYS A 39 15.29 -2.54 17.15
CA LYS A 39 14.28 -3.08 18.08
C LYS A 39 13.03 -3.54 17.34
N THR A 40 12.52 -2.74 16.40
CA THR A 40 11.34 -3.09 15.59
C THR A 40 11.56 -4.36 14.79
N VAL A 41 12.73 -4.51 14.15
CA VAL A 41 13.09 -5.70 13.37
C VAL A 41 13.26 -6.92 14.27
N ASP A 42 13.88 -6.77 15.44
CA ASP A 42 14.08 -7.85 16.40
C ASP A 42 12.74 -8.34 16.98
N GLU A 43 11.83 -7.41 17.34
CA GLU A 43 10.47 -7.72 17.79
C GLU A 43 9.66 -8.41 16.70
N PHE A 44 9.76 -7.95 15.44
CA PHE A 44 9.11 -8.61 14.32
C PHE A 44 9.61 -10.03 14.14
N ASN A 45 10.94 -10.23 14.11
CA ASN A 45 11.56 -11.54 13.93
C ASN A 45 11.21 -12.51 15.07
N ALA A 46 11.18 -12.03 16.31
CA ALA A 46 10.82 -12.82 17.49
C ALA A 46 9.33 -13.20 17.53
N ALA A 47 8.46 -12.45 16.86
CA ALA A 47 7.02 -12.72 16.81
C ALA A 47 6.65 -13.83 15.80
N ILE A 48 7.56 -14.27 14.93
CA ILE A 48 7.30 -15.23 13.85
C ILE A 48 7.19 -16.66 14.40
N ASP A 49 6.20 -17.42 13.94
CA ASP A 49 6.07 -18.86 14.25
C ASP A 49 7.02 -19.75 13.43
N ASP A 50 7.23 -20.99 13.88
CA ASP A 50 8.17 -21.93 13.25
C ASP A 50 7.63 -22.64 11.99
N LYS A 51 6.48 -22.22 11.45
CA LYS A 51 5.90 -22.88 10.26
C LYS A 51 6.79 -22.74 9.03
N GLU A 52 6.67 -23.67 8.09
CA GLU A 52 7.39 -23.57 6.82
C GLU A 52 6.84 -22.42 5.96
N PHE A 53 7.76 -21.73 5.31
CA PHE A 53 7.46 -20.64 4.40
C PHE A 53 7.16 -21.19 3.00
N ASP A 54 6.00 -20.83 2.44
CA ASP A 54 5.61 -21.24 1.09
C ASP A 54 4.96 -20.05 0.36
N LEU A 55 5.69 -19.49 -0.60
CA LEU A 55 5.24 -18.34 -1.40
C LEU A 55 4.00 -18.62 -2.25
N MET A 56 3.73 -19.87 -2.58
CA MET A 56 2.71 -20.23 -3.58
C MET A 56 1.33 -20.47 -2.96
N LYS A 57 1.21 -20.39 -1.62
CA LYS A 57 -0.05 -20.58 -0.91
C LYS A 57 -0.13 -19.70 0.34
N LEU A 58 -1.33 -19.58 0.92
CA LEU A 58 -1.50 -19.04 2.27
C LEU A 58 -0.89 -20.03 3.28
N ASP A 59 0.40 -19.85 3.55
CA ASP A 59 1.22 -20.77 4.37
C ASP A 59 0.86 -20.76 5.86
N GLY A 60 0.12 -19.72 6.31
CA GLY A 60 -0.23 -19.51 7.70
C GLY A 60 0.98 -19.25 8.60
N LYS A 61 2.18 -19.03 8.03
CA LYS A 61 3.39 -18.62 8.76
C LYS A 61 3.21 -17.17 9.16
N ARG A 62 3.09 -16.92 10.45
CA ARG A 62 2.49 -15.66 10.95
C ARG A 62 3.27 -15.07 12.12
N THR A 63 2.99 -13.81 12.42
CA THR A 63 3.42 -13.19 13.66
C THR A 63 2.35 -13.33 14.74
N HIS A 64 2.77 -13.26 16.00
CA HIS A 64 1.91 -13.23 17.18
C HIS A 64 2.28 -12.08 18.11
N GLY A 65 1.27 -11.36 18.59
CA GLY A 65 1.45 -10.29 19.59
C GLY A 65 1.80 -8.92 18.99
N LEU A 66 1.77 -8.78 17.66
CA LEU A 66 1.88 -7.49 16.97
C LEU A 66 0.49 -6.91 16.67
N SER A 67 0.44 -5.60 16.39
CA SER A 67 -0.81 -4.91 16.03
C SER A 67 -0.66 -4.14 14.72
N PRO A 68 -1.13 -4.67 13.58
CA PRO A 68 -1.73 -6.00 13.41
C PRO A 68 -0.69 -7.12 13.26
N ASP A 69 -1.11 -8.34 13.60
CA ASP A 69 -0.35 -9.55 13.23
C ASP A 69 -0.33 -9.76 11.72
N LYS A 70 0.83 -10.13 11.18
CA LYS A 70 0.96 -10.64 9.81
C LYS A 70 0.48 -12.08 9.79
N THR A 71 -0.56 -12.38 9.01
CA THR A 71 -1.26 -13.68 9.06
C THR A 71 -0.66 -14.78 8.20
N ASN A 72 0.20 -14.44 7.23
CA ASN A 72 0.86 -15.35 6.29
C ASN A 72 2.20 -14.75 5.81
N TRP A 73 3.10 -15.60 5.33
CA TRP A 73 4.40 -15.25 4.74
C TRP A 73 5.30 -14.43 5.67
N ALA A 74 5.18 -14.60 6.97
CA ALA A 74 6.04 -13.92 7.94
C ALA A 74 7.44 -14.54 7.90
N ASN A 75 8.36 -13.92 7.16
CA ASN A 75 9.73 -14.40 6.99
C ASN A 75 10.71 -13.46 7.71
N PRO A 76 11.72 -13.98 8.44
CA PRO A 76 12.63 -13.15 9.21
C PRO A 76 13.49 -12.23 8.34
N ILE A 77 13.67 -11.01 8.81
CA ILE A 77 14.57 -10.00 8.25
C ILE A 77 15.92 -10.18 8.94
N ALA A 78 16.79 -11.04 8.39
CA ALA A 78 18.03 -11.45 9.06
C ALA A 78 19.26 -11.50 8.16
N LYS A 79 19.08 -11.55 6.82
CA LYS A 79 20.18 -11.73 5.88
C LYS A 79 20.48 -10.41 5.16
N PRO A 80 21.71 -9.87 5.26
CA PRO A 80 22.11 -8.72 4.47
C PRO A 80 22.30 -9.09 2.98
N PRO A 81 22.36 -8.11 2.09
CA PRO A 81 22.13 -6.68 2.35
C PRO A 81 20.65 -6.37 2.65
N PHE A 82 20.42 -5.41 3.54
CA PHE A 82 19.10 -4.91 3.89
C PHE A 82 18.72 -3.74 2.97
N TYR A 83 17.43 -3.65 2.64
CA TYR A 83 16.91 -2.66 1.70
C TYR A 83 15.78 -1.85 2.35
N GLY A 84 15.80 -0.54 2.12
CA GLY A 84 14.78 0.41 2.55
C GLY A 84 14.21 1.16 1.36
N TYR A 85 12.87 1.19 1.27
CA TYR A 85 12.14 1.94 0.25
C TYR A 85 11.33 3.03 0.92
N PRO A 86 11.63 4.33 0.67
CA PRO A 86 10.79 5.41 1.17
C PRO A 86 9.43 5.36 0.47
N MET A 87 8.36 5.11 1.24
CA MET A 87 7.00 5.06 0.72
C MET A 87 6.22 6.30 1.14
N LYS A 88 5.46 6.86 0.19
CA LYS A 88 4.51 7.95 0.44
C LYS A 88 3.16 7.53 -0.10
N ALA A 89 2.09 7.82 0.65
CA ALA A 89 0.74 7.63 0.15
C ALA A 89 0.51 8.48 -1.11
N GLN A 90 0.00 7.84 -2.16
CA GLN A 90 -0.39 8.50 -3.41
C GLN A 90 -1.82 8.09 -3.76
N LEU A 91 -2.49 8.93 -4.56
CA LEU A 91 -3.85 8.67 -5.01
C LEU A 91 -3.80 7.61 -6.11
N THR A 92 -4.36 6.43 -5.83
CA THR A 92 -4.40 5.33 -6.80
C THR A 92 -5.61 5.42 -7.74
N PHE A 93 -6.77 5.81 -7.21
CA PHE A 93 -8.00 6.02 -7.97
C PHE A 93 -8.98 6.89 -7.18
N THR A 94 -9.90 7.53 -7.89
CA THR A 94 -11.01 8.29 -7.34
C THR A 94 -12.27 7.43 -7.27
N TYR A 95 -13.05 7.58 -6.19
CA TYR A 95 -14.24 6.73 -5.96
C TYR A 95 -15.52 7.37 -6.48
N GLY A 96 -15.48 8.70 -6.66
CA GLY A 96 -16.57 9.45 -7.25
C GLY A 96 -16.59 9.31 -8.77
N GLY A 97 -17.65 9.80 -9.39
CA GLY A 97 -17.79 9.81 -10.84
C GLY A 97 -19.21 10.13 -11.25
N LEU A 98 -19.47 10.05 -12.56
CA LEU A 98 -20.81 10.23 -13.11
C LEU A 98 -21.72 9.07 -12.68
N LYS A 99 -22.94 9.42 -12.26
CA LYS A 99 -23.98 8.42 -11.99
C LYS A 99 -24.44 7.84 -13.32
N CYS A 100 -24.35 6.52 -13.45
CA CYS A 100 -24.79 5.80 -14.65
C CYS A 100 -25.80 4.71 -14.29
N ASP A 101 -26.63 4.32 -15.25
CA ASP A 101 -27.43 3.10 -15.14
C ASP A 101 -26.64 1.86 -15.62
N LEU A 102 -27.29 0.69 -15.60
CA LEU A 102 -26.67 -0.59 -15.99
C LEU A 102 -26.29 -0.66 -17.48
N ASP A 103 -26.80 0.25 -18.32
CA ASP A 103 -26.46 0.38 -19.73
C ASP A 103 -25.37 1.43 -19.98
N SER A 104 -24.70 1.89 -18.91
CA SER A 104 -23.65 2.92 -18.93
C SER A 104 -24.10 4.31 -19.41
N ARG A 105 -25.41 4.60 -19.40
CA ARG A 105 -25.93 5.94 -19.75
C ARG A 105 -25.79 6.87 -18.56
N VAL A 106 -25.28 8.08 -18.79
CA VAL A 106 -25.14 9.08 -17.73
C VAL A 106 -26.51 9.62 -17.34
N LEU A 107 -26.77 9.68 -16.03
CA LEU A 107 -28.00 10.20 -15.45
C LEU A 107 -27.86 11.68 -15.10
N SER A 108 -28.88 12.47 -15.45
CA SER A 108 -29.03 13.84 -14.96
C SER A 108 -29.35 13.90 -13.47
N THR A 109 -29.41 15.11 -12.89
CA THR A 109 -29.75 15.31 -11.47
C THR A 109 -31.17 14.86 -11.11
N THR A 110 -32.06 14.71 -12.09
CA THR A 110 -33.41 14.14 -11.91
C THR A 110 -33.46 12.62 -12.08
N GLY A 111 -32.32 11.98 -12.39
CA GLY A 111 -32.23 10.54 -12.60
C GLY A 111 -32.59 10.07 -14.02
N VAL A 112 -32.91 10.99 -14.94
CA VAL A 112 -33.23 10.66 -16.33
C VAL A 112 -31.94 10.51 -17.16
N PRO A 113 -31.80 9.46 -17.98
CA PRO A 113 -30.67 9.30 -18.89
C PRO A 113 -30.54 10.47 -19.87
N ILE A 114 -29.32 10.97 -20.04
CA ILE A 114 -29.02 12.03 -21.02
C ILE A 114 -28.77 11.37 -22.39
N PRO A 115 -29.56 11.68 -23.44
CA PRO A 115 -29.42 11.03 -24.74
C PRO A 115 -28.03 11.24 -25.35
N GLY A 116 -27.39 10.14 -25.76
CA GLY A 116 -26.08 10.15 -26.41
C GLY A 116 -24.88 10.27 -25.46
N LEU A 117 -25.08 10.35 -24.13
CA LEU A 117 -24.01 10.47 -23.15
C LEU A 117 -23.83 9.18 -22.35
N TYR A 118 -22.64 8.60 -22.45
CA TYR A 118 -22.24 7.36 -21.78
C TYR A 118 -20.92 7.56 -21.03
N ALA A 119 -20.72 6.83 -19.94
CA ALA A 119 -19.46 6.81 -19.21
C ALA A 119 -19.12 5.40 -18.73
N ALA A 120 -17.83 5.08 -18.67
CA ALA A 120 -17.31 3.78 -18.24
C ALA A 120 -15.94 3.94 -17.54
N GLY A 121 -15.53 2.92 -16.79
CA GLY A 121 -14.26 2.95 -16.04
C GLY A 121 -14.29 3.91 -14.85
N GLU A 122 -13.14 4.45 -14.48
CA GLU A 122 -12.99 5.35 -13.31
C GLU A 122 -13.80 6.65 -13.42
N LEU A 123 -14.27 7.01 -14.62
CA LEU A 123 -15.18 8.15 -14.79
C LEU A 123 -16.58 7.91 -14.19
N THR A 124 -16.97 6.66 -13.94
CA THR A 124 -18.22 6.34 -13.25
C THR A 124 -17.93 6.16 -11.76
N GLY A 125 -18.90 6.48 -10.91
CA GLY A 125 -18.77 6.34 -9.45
C GLY A 125 -18.75 4.88 -8.97
N LEU A 126 -17.87 4.04 -9.55
CA LEU A 126 -17.80 2.58 -9.40
C LEU A 126 -17.76 2.12 -7.94
N PHE A 127 -17.14 2.91 -7.06
CA PHE A 127 -16.90 2.57 -5.66
C PHE A 127 -17.59 3.51 -4.68
N TYR A 128 -18.45 4.40 -5.18
CA TYR A 128 -19.17 5.37 -4.36
C TYR A 128 -20.07 4.63 -3.34
N ASN A 129 -19.81 4.81 -2.04
CA ASN A 129 -20.41 4.13 -0.88
C ASN A 129 -20.08 2.63 -0.67
N GLU A 130 -19.45 1.94 -1.61
CA GLU A 130 -19.21 0.50 -1.51
C GLU A 130 -17.79 0.16 -1.02
N CYS A 131 -16.80 0.96 -1.40
CA CYS A 131 -15.44 0.67 -0.99
C CYS A 131 -15.21 1.16 0.45
N LYS A 132 -15.11 0.20 1.36
CA LYS A 132 -14.60 0.44 2.72
C LYS A 132 -13.16 0.94 2.55
N SER A 133 -12.95 2.24 2.76
CA SER A 133 -11.60 2.80 2.82
C SER A 133 -10.73 1.88 3.67
N THR A 134 -9.63 1.39 3.12
CA THR A 134 -8.63 0.58 3.82
C THR A 134 -7.86 1.41 4.86
N SER A 135 -8.50 2.43 5.44
CA SER A 135 -8.07 3.23 6.60
C SER A 135 -7.99 2.36 7.87
N ARG A 136 -7.16 1.33 7.83
CA ARG A 136 -6.57 0.66 8.99
C ARG A 136 -5.04 0.71 8.94
N ILE A 137 -4.49 1.70 8.22
CA ILE A 137 -3.16 2.24 8.51
C ILE A 137 -3.41 3.48 9.38
N GLY A 138 -3.32 3.30 10.70
CA GLY A 138 -3.41 4.38 11.69
C GLY A 138 -4.84 4.83 12.03
N SER A 139 -5.28 4.48 13.24
CA SER A 139 -6.47 5.04 13.89
C SER A 139 -6.49 6.58 13.79
N VAL A 140 -7.54 7.13 13.18
CA VAL A 140 -8.05 8.46 13.51
C VAL A 140 -9.55 8.32 13.73
N ALA A 141 -9.95 8.49 14.99
CA ALA A 141 -11.33 8.58 15.41
C ALA A 141 -11.98 9.81 14.73
N PRO A 142 -13.26 9.75 14.35
CA PRO A 142 -13.98 10.92 13.90
C PRO A 142 -14.20 11.85 15.09
N VAL A 143 -13.67 13.07 14.99
CA VAL A 143 -14.21 14.22 15.70
C VAL A 143 -15.05 14.98 14.68
N PHE A 144 -16.36 15.01 14.97
CA PHE A 144 -17.50 15.58 14.23
C PHE A 144 -18.11 14.74 13.11
#